data_AF-F7Y6D8-F1
#
_entry.id   AF-F7Y6D8-F1
#
_cell.length_a   1.000
_cell.length_b   1.000
_cell.length_c   1.000
_cell.angle_alpha   90.00
_cell.angle_beta   90.00
_cell.angle_gamma   90.00
#
_symmetry.space_group_name_H-M   'P 1'
#
loop_
_entity.id
_entity.type
_entity.pdbx_description
1 polymer ?
#
loop_
_entity_poly.entity_id
_entity_poly.type
_entity_poly.pdbx_seq_one_letter_code
_entity_poly.pdbx_strand_id
1 'polypeptide(L)'
;MAKAHRHPETRDVPPRMLVAFGAGLVLFIASAAIGMKLAFNTTPTWLPLSANTSPENPELQTAPKQDLISFRAEEDRQLKMLGWVDRNAGIARIPIDDAMWAVVSNGLPDWSQQGAGAASTENCALVTAAVPRAPQAQNCQQQSRAGR
;
A
#
# COMPACT_ATOMS: atom_id res chain seq x y z
N MET A 1 -7.19 54.68 51.37
CA MET A 1 -7.66 53.83 50.26
C MET A 1 -8.51 54.69 49.32
N ALA A 2 -7.92 55.27 48.26
CA ALA A 2 -8.65 56.12 47.32
C ALA A 2 -9.40 55.25 46.30
N LYS A 3 -10.73 55.42 46.19
CA LYS A 3 -11.56 54.78 45.17
C LYS A 3 -11.31 55.49 43.84
N ALA A 4 -10.65 54.82 42.90
CA ALA A 4 -10.56 55.29 41.52
C ALA A 4 -11.93 55.12 40.85
N HIS A 5 -12.70 56.21 40.77
CA HIS A 5 -13.92 56.25 39.97
C HIS A 5 -13.54 56.28 38.49
N ARG A 6 -13.65 55.13 37.81
CA ARG A 6 -13.56 55.09 36.34
C ARG A 6 -14.84 55.70 35.79
N HIS A 7 -14.72 56.81 35.08
CA HIS A 7 -15.82 57.35 34.29
C HIS A 7 -16.11 56.41 33.11
N PRO A 8 -17.38 56.10 32.81
CA PRO A 8 -17.73 55.38 31.59
C PRO A 8 -17.36 56.25 30.37
N GLU A 9 -16.53 55.73 29.47
CA GLU A 9 -16.11 56.43 28.26
C GLU A 9 -17.27 56.45 27.25
N THR A 10 -17.91 57.61 27.09
CA THR A 10 -19.05 57.85 26.19
C THR A 10 -18.56 58.30 24.80
N ARG A 11 -17.63 57.56 24.21
CA ARG A 11 -17.23 57.81 22.82
C ARG A 11 -18.18 57.05 21.90
N ASP A 12 -19.27 57.71 21.54
CA ASP A 12 -20.26 57.16 20.61
C ASP A 12 -19.61 56.84 19.27
N VAL A 13 -19.68 55.58 18.87
CA VAL A 13 -19.25 55.18 17.53
C VAL A 13 -20.24 55.77 16.53
N PRO A 14 -19.80 56.56 15.54
CA PRO A 14 -20.72 57.17 14.60
C PRO A 14 -21.47 56.06 13.84
N PRO A 15 -22.81 56.05 13.85
CA PRO A 15 -23.61 54.94 13.31
C PRO A 15 -23.36 54.72 11.82
N ARG A 16 -23.04 55.80 11.08
CA ARG A 16 -22.63 55.74 9.67
C ARG A 16 -21.38 54.90 9.45
N MET A 17 -20.42 54.93 10.37
CA MET A 17 -19.18 54.15 10.25
C MET A 17 -19.44 52.67 10.48
N LEU A 18 -20.34 52.32 11.42
CA LEU A 18 -20.79 50.94 11.61
C LEU A 18 -21.51 50.41 10.37
N VAL A 19 -22.41 51.21 9.78
CA VAL A 19 -23.12 50.84 8.55
C VAL A 19 -22.16 50.69 7.37
N ALA A 20 -21.22 51.63 7.20
CA ALA A 20 -20.22 51.57 6.13
C ALA A 20 -19.30 50.35 6.27
N PHE A 21 -18.88 50.03 7.50
CA PHE A 21 -18.06 48.86 7.78
C PHE A 21 -18.83 47.55 7.51
N GLY A 22 -20.08 47.46 7.97
CA GLY A 22 -20.94 46.30 7.70
C GLY A 22 -21.19 46.10 6.21
N ALA A 23 -21.48 47.18 5.47
CA ALA A 23 -21.65 47.14 4.02
C ALA A 23 -20.36 46.71 3.31
N GLY A 24 -19.20 47.22 3.75
CA GLY A 24 -17.89 46.82 3.24
C GLY A 24 -17.58 45.34 3.46
N LEU A 25 -17.89 44.81 4.65
CA LEU A 25 -17.72 43.38 4.97
C LEU A 25 -18.59 42.50 4.06
N VAL A 26 -19.86 42.88 3.87
CA VAL A 26 -20.78 42.14 2.99
C VAL A 26 -20.29 42.16 1.54
N LEU A 27 -19.83 43.33 1.05
CA LEU A 27 -19.26 43.44 -0.29
C LEU A 27 -18.00 42.60 -0.46
N PHE A 28 -17.14 42.54 0.56
CA PHE A 28 -15.93 41.71 0.54
C PHE A 28 -16.28 40.20 0.52
N ILE A 29 -17.24 39.77 1.33
CA ILE A 29 -17.69 38.38 1.33
C ILE A 29 -18.31 38.01 -0.03
N ALA A 30 -19.12 38.91 -0.60
CA ALA A 30 -19.74 38.70 -1.90
C ALA A 30 -18.70 38.63 -3.02
N SER A 31 -17.71 39.53 -3.04
CA SER A 31 -16.66 39.52 -4.06
C SER A 31 -15.76 38.29 -3.94
N ALA A 32 -15.42 37.85 -2.73
CA ALA A 32 -14.69 36.61 -2.48
C ALA A 32 -15.46 35.38 -2.96
N ALA A 33 -16.77 35.31 -2.68
CA ALA A 33 -17.63 34.21 -3.15
C ALA A 33 -17.75 34.18 -4.68
N ILE A 34 -17.90 35.34 -5.32
CA ILE A 34 -17.93 35.46 -6.79
C ILE A 34 -16.58 35.05 -7.39
N GLY A 35 -15.47 35.54 -6.83
CA GLY A 35 -14.12 35.16 -7.26
C GLY A 35 -13.88 33.67 -7.14
N MET A 36 -14.30 33.05 -6.03
CA MET A 36 -14.23 31.60 -5.84
C MET A 36 -15.06 30.84 -6.87
N LYS A 37 -16.28 31.29 -7.18
CA LYS A 37 -17.14 30.67 -8.20
C LYS A 37 -16.58 30.79 -9.63
N LEU A 38 -15.90 31.89 -9.92
CA LEU A 38 -15.29 32.14 -11.24
C LEU A 38 -13.98 31.38 -11.41
N ALA A 39 -13.15 31.32 -10.36
CA ALA A 39 -11.85 30.63 -10.38
C ALA A 39 -11.99 29.11 -10.25
N PHE A 40 -12.95 28.66 -9.44
CA PHE A 40 -13.25 27.25 -9.23
C PHE A 40 -14.65 26.96 -9.74
N ASN A 41 -14.78 26.03 -10.69
CA ASN A 41 -16.08 25.52 -11.12
C ASN A 41 -16.72 24.73 -9.94
N THR A 42 -17.34 25.46 -9.02
CA THR A 42 -18.02 24.99 -7.80
C THR A 42 -19.35 24.29 -8.10
N THR A 43 -19.49 23.72 -9.29
CA THR A 43 -20.53 22.72 -9.53
C THR A 43 -20.21 21.55 -8.61
N PRO A 44 -21.05 21.24 -7.62
CA PRO A 44 -20.80 20.10 -6.78
C PRO A 44 -21.00 18.87 -7.66
N THR A 45 -19.91 18.30 -8.15
CA THR A 45 -19.91 16.97 -8.76
C THR A 45 -20.09 15.99 -7.61
N TRP A 46 -21.33 15.86 -7.15
CA TRP A 46 -21.74 14.66 -6.45
C TRP A 46 -21.55 13.55 -7.46
N LEU A 47 -20.47 12.77 -7.32
CA LEU A 47 -20.39 11.49 -8.00
C LEU A 47 -21.71 10.77 -7.66
N PRO A 48 -22.57 10.46 -8.63
CA PRO A 48 -23.79 9.73 -8.33
C PRO A 48 -23.32 8.45 -7.65
N LEU A 49 -23.66 8.29 -6.37
CA LEU A 49 -23.50 7.02 -5.69
C LEU A 49 -24.38 6.07 -6.52
N SER A 50 -23.73 5.25 -7.34
CA SER A 50 -24.42 4.35 -8.24
C SER A 50 -25.39 3.55 -7.37
N ALA A 51 -26.70 3.76 -7.55
CA ALA A 51 -27.74 3.15 -6.71
C ALA A 51 -27.72 1.61 -6.77
N ASN A 52 -26.84 1.03 -7.60
CA ASN A 52 -26.61 -0.40 -7.80
C ASN A 52 -25.18 -0.85 -7.47
N THR A 53 -24.36 -0.04 -6.80
CA THR A 53 -23.06 -0.49 -6.30
C THR A 53 -23.10 -0.47 -4.78
N SER A 54 -23.93 -1.35 -4.20
CA SER A 54 -23.45 -2.02 -3.01
C SER A 54 -22.16 -2.71 -3.47
N PRO A 55 -20.97 -2.41 -2.90
CA PRO A 55 -19.87 -3.35 -3.07
C PRO A 55 -20.48 -4.69 -2.64
N GLU A 56 -20.41 -5.67 -3.53
CA GLU A 56 -20.78 -7.05 -3.23
C GLU A 56 -20.05 -7.34 -1.91
N ASN A 57 -20.81 -7.38 -0.82
CA ASN A 57 -20.22 -7.51 0.51
C ASN A 57 -19.33 -8.75 0.41
N PRO A 58 -18.04 -8.70 0.82
CA PRO A 58 -17.12 -9.79 0.54
C PRO A 58 -17.79 -11.10 0.96
N GLU A 59 -18.04 -11.98 -0.01
CA GLU A 59 -18.87 -13.15 0.21
C GLU A 59 -18.25 -13.94 1.37
N LEU A 60 -19.02 -14.12 2.44
CA LEU A 60 -18.54 -14.86 3.59
C LEU A 60 -18.47 -16.34 3.19
N GLN A 61 -17.28 -16.93 3.31
CA GLN A 61 -17.11 -18.36 3.10
C GLN A 61 -18.09 -19.14 4.00
N THR A 62 -18.97 -19.91 3.38
CA THR A 62 -20.11 -20.55 4.05
C THR A 62 -19.68 -21.73 4.94
N ALA A 63 -18.62 -22.45 4.55
CA ALA A 63 -18.14 -23.64 5.23
C ALA A 63 -16.60 -23.70 5.34
N PRO A 64 -15.94 -22.74 6.01
CA PRO A 64 -14.48 -22.61 6.04
C PRO A 64 -13.75 -23.87 6.55
N LYS A 65 -14.37 -24.63 7.46
CA LYS A 65 -13.80 -25.87 7.98
C LYS A 65 -13.74 -26.98 6.93
N GLN A 66 -14.81 -27.14 6.15
CA GLN A 66 -14.89 -28.18 5.14
C GLN A 66 -13.94 -27.87 3.99
N ASP A 67 -13.90 -26.61 3.57
CA ASP A 67 -13.00 -26.12 2.52
C ASP A 67 -11.53 -26.29 2.92
N LEU A 68 -11.20 -26.05 4.19
CA LEU A 68 -9.85 -26.28 4.68
C LEU A 68 -9.45 -27.76 4.69
N ILE A 69 -10.40 -28.66 5.00
CA ILE A 69 -10.14 -30.11 4.98
C ILE A 69 -9.91 -30.59 3.55
N SER A 70 -10.76 -30.18 2.60
CA SER A 70 -10.61 -30.57 1.20
C SER A 70 -9.33 -29.99 0.60
N PHE A 71 -9.01 -28.74 0.91
CA PHE A 71 -7.77 -28.09 0.49
C PHE A 71 -6.54 -28.85 0.98
N ARG A 72 -6.46 -29.16 2.28
CA ARG A 72 -5.35 -29.94 2.85
C ARG A 72 -5.23 -31.33 2.24
N ALA A 73 -6.35 -32.01 2.03
CA ALA A 73 -6.34 -33.34 1.43
C ALA A 73 -5.78 -33.32 -0.01
N GLU A 74 -6.10 -32.27 -0.77
CA GLU A 74 -5.55 -32.08 -2.12
C GLU A 74 -4.06 -31.73 -2.08
N GLU A 75 -3.62 -30.85 -1.17
CA GLU A 75 -2.19 -30.56 -0.98
C GLU A 75 -1.40 -31.82 -0.61
N ASP A 76 -1.87 -32.58 0.39
CA ASP A 76 -1.24 -33.82 0.82
C ASP A 76 -1.14 -34.85 -0.31
N ARG A 77 -2.17 -34.89 -1.18
CA ARG A 77 -2.17 -35.75 -2.36
C ARG A 77 -1.07 -35.34 -3.34
N GLN A 78 -0.91 -34.05 -3.59
CA GLN A 78 0.10 -33.53 -4.51
C GLN A 78 1.52 -33.77 -4.00
N LEU A 79 1.77 -33.63 -2.69
CA LEU A 79 3.09 -33.88 -2.07
C LEU A 79 3.55 -35.34 -2.14
N LYS A 80 2.60 -36.27 -2.29
CA LYS A 80 2.86 -37.73 -2.31
C LYS A 80 2.84 -38.33 -3.72
N MET A 81 2.55 -37.53 -4.76
CA MET A 81 2.39 -38.03 -6.12
C MET A 81 3.31 -37.34 -7.11
N LEU A 82 3.89 -38.14 -8.00
CA LEU A 82 4.57 -37.66 -9.19
C LEU A 82 3.61 -36.86 -10.07
N GLY A 83 4.10 -35.76 -10.62
CA GLY A 83 3.30 -34.89 -11.48
C GLY A 83 4.18 -33.93 -12.26
N TRP A 84 3.64 -33.39 -13.36
CA TRP A 84 4.32 -32.34 -14.10
C TRP A 84 3.93 -30.97 -13.53
N VAL A 85 4.90 -30.11 -13.28
CA VAL A 85 4.67 -28.70 -12.92
C VAL A 85 4.67 -27.87 -14.19
N ASP A 86 5.69 -28.02 -15.02
CA ASP A 86 5.78 -27.43 -16.35
C ASP A 86 6.44 -28.42 -17.31
N ARG A 87 5.64 -28.96 -18.23
CA ARG A 87 6.12 -29.93 -19.23
C ARG A 87 7.07 -29.29 -20.25
N ASN A 88 6.84 -28.03 -20.60
CA ASN A 88 7.63 -27.34 -21.62
C ASN A 88 9.02 -26.98 -21.08
N ALA A 89 9.09 -26.60 -19.80
CA ALA A 89 10.34 -26.35 -19.10
C ALA A 89 11.03 -27.63 -18.59
N GLY A 90 10.40 -28.80 -18.73
CA GLY A 90 10.93 -30.08 -18.23
C GLY A 90 10.92 -30.20 -16.70
N ILE A 91 10.07 -29.44 -16.01
CA ILE A 91 9.99 -29.40 -14.55
C ILE A 91 8.89 -30.35 -14.05
N ALA A 92 9.31 -31.42 -13.38
CA ALA A 92 8.42 -32.37 -12.73
C ALA A 92 8.52 -32.25 -11.20
N ARG A 93 7.39 -32.52 -10.53
CA ARG A 93 7.29 -32.71 -9.09
C ARG A 93 7.49 -34.20 -8.79
N ILE A 94 8.29 -34.47 -7.77
CA ILE A 94 8.49 -35.80 -7.19
C ILE A 94 7.97 -35.83 -5.75
N PRO A 95 7.54 -36.99 -5.22
CA PRO A 95 7.19 -37.14 -3.83
C PRO A 95 8.34 -36.70 -2.92
N ILE A 96 8.00 -36.10 -1.77
CA ILE A 96 9.02 -35.58 -0.84
C ILE A 96 9.97 -36.70 -0.36
N ASP A 97 9.44 -37.89 -0.09
CA ASP A 97 10.25 -39.04 0.36
C ASP A 97 11.31 -39.43 -0.68
N ASP A 98 10.91 -39.46 -1.96
CA ASP A 98 11.82 -39.74 -3.07
C ASP A 98 12.85 -38.61 -3.25
N ALA A 99 12.44 -37.35 -3.07
CA ALA A 99 13.35 -36.21 -3.11
C ALA A 99 14.40 -36.28 -1.99
N MET A 100 13.98 -36.60 -0.77
CA MET A 100 14.89 -36.81 0.35
C MET A 100 15.88 -37.94 0.04
N TRP A 101 15.39 -39.05 -0.50
CA TRP A 101 16.24 -40.18 -0.87
C TRP A 101 17.24 -39.80 -1.97
N ALA A 102 16.78 -39.11 -3.01
CA ALA A 102 17.63 -38.65 -4.10
C ALA A 102 18.75 -37.71 -3.60
N VAL A 103 18.45 -36.80 -2.66
CA VAL A 103 19.47 -35.92 -2.06
C VAL A 103 20.47 -36.71 -1.21
N VAL A 104 20.00 -37.67 -0.42
CA VAL A 104 20.90 -38.51 0.38
C VAL A 104 21.81 -39.36 -0.50
N SER A 105 21.28 -39.94 -1.58
CA SER A 105 22.03 -40.81 -2.48
C SER A 105 22.99 -40.07 -3.41
N ASN A 106 22.59 -38.91 -3.94
CA ASN A 106 23.39 -38.16 -4.91
C ASN A 106 24.22 -37.03 -4.27
N GLY A 107 24.01 -36.75 -2.98
CA GLY A 107 24.56 -35.58 -2.30
C GLY A 107 23.78 -34.29 -2.60
N LEU A 108 24.14 -33.22 -1.90
CA LEU A 108 23.55 -31.90 -2.11
C LEU A 108 23.96 -31.33 -3.49
N PRO A 109 23.02 -30.81 -4.30
CA PRO A 109 23.35 -30.10 -5.52
C PRO A 109 24.25 -28.89 -5.27
N ASP A 110 25.12 -28.55 -6.23
CA ASP A 110 25.86 -27.29 -6.19
C ASP A 110 24.96 -26.14 -6.63
N TRP A 111 24.21 -25.60 -5.66
CA TRP A 111 23.29 -24.48 -5.83
C TRP A 111 23.98 -23.18 -6.28
N SER A 112 25.31 -23.09 -6.11
CA SER A 112 26.08 -21.90 -6.52
C SER A 112 26.21 -21.80 -8.05
N GLN A 113 26.30 -22.94 -8.75
CA GLN A 113 26.40 -22.99 -10.21
C GLN A 113 25.08 -22.65 -10.90
N GLN A 114 23.94 -23.01 -10.29
CA GLN A 114 22.62 -22.83 -10.89
C GLN A 114 22.08 -21.39 -10.77
N GLY A 115 22.54 -20.61 -9.79
CA GLY A 115 22.17 -19.21 -9.61
C GLY A 115 23.11 -18.18 -10.24
N ALA A 116 24.28 -18.59 -10.72
CA ALA A 116 25.37 -17.66 -11.08
C ALA A 116 25.23 -16.96 -12.43
N GLY A 117 24.38 -17.46 -13.35
CA GLY A 117 24.46 -17.06 -14.76
C GLY A 117 23.75 -15.76 -15.17
N ALA A 118 22.67 -15.36 -14.51
CA ALA A 118 21.89 -14.17 -14.91
C ALA A 118 21.08 -13.54 -13.77
N ALA A 119 20.64 -14.34 -12.78
CA ALA A 119 19.80 -13.86 -11.70
C ALA A 119 20.57 -13.19 -10.55
N SER A 120 21.90 -13.31 -10.45
CA SER A 120 22.66 -12.83 -9.28
C SER A 120 22.70 -11.30 -9.16
N THR A 121 22.95 -10.58 -10.26
CA THR A 121 22.98 -9.11 -10.27
C THR A 121 21.57 -8.52 -10.07
N GLU A 122 20.57 -9.06 -10.76
CA GLU A 122 19.17 -8.65 -10.61
C GLU A 122 18.64 -8.98 -9.22
N ASN A 123 18.92 -10.17 -8.68
CA ASN A 123 18.55 -10.52 -7.32
C ASN A 123 19.27 -9.65 -6.29
N CYS A 124 20.54 -9.30 -6.49
CA CYS A 124 21.23 -8.36 -5.60
C CYS A 124 20.60 -6.96 -5.64
N ALA A 125 20.12 -6.50 -6.80
CA ALA A 125 19.37 -5.25 -6.91
C ALA A 125 18.02 -5.33 -6.17
N LEU A 126 17.27 -6.42 -6.35
CA LEU A 126 15.98 -6.66 -5.67
C LEU A 126 16.15 -6.77 -4.15
N VAL A 127 17.16 -7.50 -3.67
CA VAL A 127 17.45 -7.67 -2.25
C VAL A 127 17.88 -6.34 -1.60
N THR A 128 18.69 -5.54 -2.30
CA THR A 128 19.11 -4.23 -1.80
C THR A 128 17.94 -3.23 -1.79
N ALA A 129 17.01 -3.33 -2.75
CA ALA A 129 15.83 -2.47 -2.81
C ALA A 129 14.78 -2.85 -1.74
N ALA A 130 14.50 -4.15 -1.55
CA ALA A 130 13.44 -4.62 -0.68
C ALA A 130 13.87 -4.73 0.79
N VAL A 131 15.12 -5.16 1.07
CA VAL A 131 15.60 -5.44 2.43
C VAL A 131 17.03 -4.91 2.66
N PRO A 132 17.22 -3.58 2.68
CA PRO A 132 18.55 -2.95 2.69
C PRO A 132 19.37 -3.21 3.96
N ARG A 133 18.74 -3.62 5.08
CA ARG A 133 19.43 -3.90 6.35
C ARG A 133 19.85 -5.35 6.53
N ALA A 134 19.45 -6.25 5.64
CA ALA A 134 19.76 -7.65 5.82
C ALA A 134 21.23 -7.96 5.45
N PRO A 135 21.88 -8.94 6.12
CA PRO A 135 23.27 -9.30 5.84
C PRO A 135 23.54 -9.62 4.36
N GLN A 136 22.55 -10.20 3.67
CA GLN A 136 22.65 -10.48 2.24
C GLN A 136 22.84 -9.23 1.36
N ALA A 137 22.26 -8.07 1.72
CA ALA A 137 22.44 -6.83 0.96
C ALA A 137 23.88 -6.29 1.10
N GLN A 138 24.48 -6.46 2.27
CA GLN A 138 25.89 -6.08 2.51
C GLN A 138 26.85 -6.95 1.71
N ASN A 139 26.58 -8.26 1.63
CA ASN A 139 27.38 -9.20 0.82
C ASN A 139 27.33 -8.84 -0.68
N CYS A 140 26.15 -8.47 -1.20
CA CYS A 140 26.01 -7.98 -2.59
C CYS A 140 26.82 -6.70 -2.85
N GLN A 141 26.82 -5.75 -1.91
CA GLN A 141 27.64 -4.53 -2.00
C GLN A 141 29.14 -4.81 -1.96
N GLN A 142 29.58 -5.82 -1.21
CA GLN A 142 30.99 -6.22 -1.15
C GLN A 142 31.45 -6.90 -2.45
N GLN A 143 30.63 -7.81 -3.01
CA GLN A 143 30.94 -8.50 -4.26
C GLN A 143 31.06 -7.53 -5.45
N SER A 144 30.17 -6.53 -5.54
CA SER A 144 30.26 -5.47 -6.57
C SER A 144 31.49 -4.56 -6.45
N ARG A 145 32.09 -4.44 -5.25
CA ARG A 145 33.35 -3.72 -5.05
C ARG A 145 34.58 -4.56 -5.39
N ALA A 146 34.49 -5.88 -5.24
CA ALA A 146 35.59 -6.81 -5.53
C ALA A 146 35.76 -7.13 -7.02
N GLY A 147 34.73 -6.91 -7.84
CA GLY A 147 34.74 -7.14 -9.30
C GLY A 147 35.11 -5.93 -10.16
N ARG A 148 35.70 -4.88 -9.58
CA ARG A 148 36.11 -3.64 -10.27
C ARG A 148 37.59 -3.37 -10.04
#